data_AF-A0A372FFM7-F1
#
_entry.id   AF-A0A372FFM7-F1
#
_cell.length_a   1.000
_cell.length_b   1.000
_cell.length_c   1.000
_cell.angle_alpha   90.00
_cell.angle_beta   90.00
_cell.angle_gamma   90.00
#
_symmetry.space_group_name_H-M   'P 1'
#
loop_
_entity.id
_entity.type
_entity.pdbx_description
1 polymer ?
#
loop_
_entity_poly.entity_id
_entity_poly.type
_entity_poly.pdbx_seq_one_letter_code
_entity_poly.pdbx_strand_id
1 'polypeptide(L)'
;MAKVDNTNYNTQWVTPSSGGSSDAINIYGDGSAGALTISSNTNWTTSPPASFNYQFSSITVNAGVTFTVPTGTKLRSSGSVTINGTINVAGAEPSTFAPGEKGVARNASGTIDVYSRAIAEASIPSLINIPLYGGSNGAYVITGGDNYGGSGGGTFAIYAKGAITIAGTINANGGNGITNNTGSNANGCGGGGGGIIVLLSKTSVTNSGALNAKGGNGSNGIVTSGVNDRPGGGGGGGGIVIFAAPTITQGTVSVSGGAGGANDNSGGSVNSSAAGAGGGCGGNGGSAGIAETGAPSITAPVPGSAGKIKLIQISNPENLY
;
A
#
# COMPACT_ATOMS: atom_id res chain seq x y z
N MET A 1 32.69 -11.31 5.14
CA MET A 1 33.16 -12.10 3.98
C MET A 1 32.10 -13.16 3.73
N ALA A 2 31.35 -13.01 2.63
CA ALA A 2 30.18 -13.82 2.32
C ALA A 2 30.55 -15.24 1.88
N LYS A 3 29.67 -16.20 2.16
CA LYS A 3 29.38 -17.27 1.22
C LYS A 3 27.88 -17.53 1.24
N VAL A 4 27.24 -17.02 0.19
CA VAL A 4 25.91 -17.42 -0.24
C VAL A 4 26.06 -18.82 -0.83
N ASP A 5 25.45 -19.83 -0.23
CA ASP A 5 25.19 -21.10 -0.91
C ASP A 5 23.77 -21.05 -1.49
N ASN A 6 23.68 -21.43 -2.75
CA ASN A 6 22.53 -21.23 -3.61
C ASN A 6 21.71 -22.53 -3.73
N THR A 7 21.65 -23.35 -2.68
CA THR A 7 21.24 -24.76 -2.83
C THR A 7 20.10 -25.29 -1.96
N ASN A 8 19.43 -24.50 -1.11
CA ASN A 8 18.23 -25.01 -0.40
C ASN A 8 17.14 -23.96 -0.14
N TYR A 9 16.26 -23.75 -1.12
CA TYR A 9 14.88 -23.26 -0.86
C TYR A 9 13.98 -24.38 -0.32
N ASN A 10 14.54 -25.34 0.43
CA ASN A 10 13.78 -26.48 0.92
C ASN A 10 13.16 -26.13 2.28
N THR A 11 12.21 -25.20 2.27
CA THR A 11 11.29 -25.05 3.39
C THR A 11 10.43 -26.30 3.41
N GLN A 12 10.66 -27.20 4.37
CA GLN A 12 9.76 -28.32 4.60
C GLN A 12 8.37 -27.76 4.92
N TRP A 13 7.43 -27.93 3.99
CA TRP A 13 6.03 -27.71 4.26
C TRP A 13 5.58 -28.76 5.27
N VAL A 14 5.50 -28.39 6.54
CA VAL A 14 4.81 -29.22 7.53
C VAL A 14 3.33 -29.17 7.14
N THR A 15 2.77 -30.30 6.72
CA THR A 15 1.33 -30.43 6.55
C THR A 15 0.67 -30.05 7.87
N PRO A 16 -0.34 -29.15 7.87
CA PRO A 16 -1.10 -28.89 9.08
C PRO A 16 -1.59 -30.21 9.66
N SER A 17 -1.40 -30.41 10.97
CA SER A 17 -1.93 -31.59 11.65
C SER A 17 -3.41 -31.70 11.32
N SER A 18 -3.82 -32.85 10.80
CA SER A 18 -5.19 -33.14 10.37
C SER A 18 -6.16 -32.98 11.55
N GLY A 19 -6.70 -31.78 11.73
CA GLY A 19 -7.96 -31.58 12.42
C GLY A 19 -9.04 -32.26 11.60
N GLY A 20 -9.80 -33.17 12.23
CA GLY A 20 -10.73 -34.06 11.56
C GLY A 20 -11.75 -33.37 10.63
N SER A 21 -12.14 -34.14 9.61
CA SER A 21 -13.05 -33.85 8.49
C SER A 21 -12.49 -32.98 7.37
N SER A 22 -12.58 -33.52 6.17
CA SER A 22 -12.05 -33.05 4.90
C SER A 22 -12.86 -31.95 4.20
N ASP A 23 -13.80 -31.27 4.86
CA ASP A 23 -14.90 -30.59 4.12
C ASP A 23 -14.96 -29.06 4.24
N ALA A 24 -13.85 -28.39 4.57
CA ALA A 24 -13.70 -26.97 4.21
C ALA A 24 -12.22 -26.61 4.04
N ILE A 25 -11.89 -25.96 2.92
CA ILE A 25 -10.67 -25.15 2.80
C ILE A 25 -10.66 -24.24 4.03
N ASN A 26 -9.68 -24.40 4.92
CA ASN A 26 -9.66 -23.64 6.16
C ASN A 26 -9.17 -22.21 5.90
N ILE A 27 -10.02 -21.41 5.28
CA ILE A 27 -9.79 -20.00 4.88
C ILE A 27 -9.36 -19.18 6.10
N TYR A 28 -9.94 -19.49 7.25
CA TYR A 28 -9.69 -18.82 8.52
C TYR A 28 -8.48 -19.36 9.27
N GLY A 29 -7.85 -20.45 8.81
CA GLY A 29 -6.69 -21.06 9.46
C GLY A 29 -7.05 -22.09 10.53
N ASP A 30 -6.09 -22.97 10.80
CA ASP A 30 -6.25 -24.17 11.64
C ASP A 30 -5.74 -24.00 13.07
N GLY A 31 -5.01 -22.92 13.36
CA GLY A 31 -4.46 -22.65 14.67
C GLY A 31 -3.15 -23.39 14.98
N SER A 32 -2.55 -24.07 14.00
CA SER A 32 -1.29 -24.82 14.16
C SER A 32 -0.09 -23.97 14.58
N ALA A 33 -0.12 -22.65 14.35
CA ALA A 33 0.91 -21.72 14.81
C ALA A 33 0.73 -21.26 16.28
N GLY A 34 -0.31 -21.73 16.97
CA GLY A 34 -0.64 -21.29 18.32
C GLY A 34 -1.12 -19.83 18.38
N ALA A 35 -1.12 -19.23 19.57
CA ALA A 35 -1.55 -17.85 19.74
C ALA A 35 -0.42 -16.89 19.36
N LEU A 36 -0.72 -15.90 18.51
CA LEU A 36 0.19 -14.79 18.24
C LEU A 36 -0.10 -13.64 19.19
N THR A 37 0.90 -13.23 19.96
CA THR A 37 0.83 -11.99 20.77
C THR A 37 2.02 -11.10 20.44
N ILE A 38 1.76 -9.93 19.87
CA ILE A 38 2.76 -8.88 19.68
C ILE A 38 2.74 -7.99 20.90
N SER A 39 3.71 -8.19 21.80
CA SER A 39 3.87 -7.46 23.07
C SER A 39 5.02 -6.45 23.07
N SER A 40 5.79 -6.39 21.98
CA SER A 40 6.87 -5.43 21.76
C SER A 40 6.96 -5.08 20.28
N ASN A 41 7.67 -3.99 19.95
CA ASN A 41 7.89 -3.61 18.56
C ASN A 41 8.53 -4.78 17.78
N THR A 42 7.82 -5.24 16.76
CA THR A 42 8.15 -6.46 16.00
C THR A 42 8.17 -6.13 14.52
N ASN A 43 9.22 -6.54 13.80
CA ASN A 43 9.34 -6.31 12.37
C ASN A 43 9.57 -7.61 11.58
N TRP A 44 8.55 -8.06 10.86
CA TRP A 44 8.61 -9.24 10.00
C TRP A 44 9.18 -8.96 8.60
N THR A 45 9.47 -7.72 8.23
CA THR A 45 10.20 -7.44 6.98
C THR A 45 11.67 -7.85 7.05
N THR A 46 12.24 -7.87 8.26
CA THR A 46 13.63 -8.28 8.52
C THR A 46 13.73 -9.55 9.35
N SER A 47 12.70 -9.88 10.12
CA SER A 47 12.71 -11.02 11.05
C SER A 47 11.34 -11.72 11.08
N PRO A 48 10.91 -12.35 9.97
CA PRO A 48 9.67 -13.10 9.93
C PRO A 48 9.73 -14.36 10.81
N PRO A 49 8.57 -14.95 11.19
CA PRO A 49 8.55 -16.23 11.88
C PRO A 49 9.25 -17.31 11.05
N ALA A 50 10.22 -18.01 11.65
CA ALA A 50 11.03 -19.00 10.93
C ALA A 50 10.20 -20.17 10.34
N SER A 51 9.02 -20.45 10.90
CA SER A 51 8.11 -21.48 10.41
C SER A 51 7.35 -21.07 9.15
N PHE A 52 7.29 -19.76 8.84
CA PHE A 52 6.40 -19.18 7.83
C PHE A 52 4.93 -19.61 7.98
N ASN A 53 4.55 -20.07 9.17
CA ASN A 53 3.20 -20.52 9.47
C ASN A 53 2.39 -19.35 10.05
N TYR A 54 1.44 -18.86 9.26
CA TYR A 54 0.56 -17.74 9.62
C TYR A 54 -0.85 -18.19 10.04
N GLN A 55 -1.00 -19.44 10.50
CA GLN A 55 -2.26 -20.07 10.89
C GLN A 55 -2.41 -20.09 12.44
N PHE A 56 -2.86 -18.99 13.03
CA PHE A 56 -2.88 -18.80 14.48
C PHE A 56 -4.19 -19.23 15.14
N SER A 57 -4.16 -19.57 16.42
CA SER A 57 -5.38 -19.87 17.20
C SER A 57 -6.08 -18.60 17.70
N SER A 58 -5.31 -17.54 17.88
CA SER A 58 -5.76 -16.17 18.16
C SER A 58 -4.64 -15.20 17.78
N ILE A 59 -4.99 -13.94 17.52
CA ILE A 59 -4.00 -12.88 17.22
C ILE A 59 -4.30 -11.68 18.11
N THR A 60 -3.29 -11.21 18.85
CA THR A 60 -3.36 -9.98 19.62
C THR A 60 -2.16 -9.09 19.31
N VAL A 61 -2.42 -7.83 18.95
CA VAL A 61 -1.40 -6.77 18.92
C VAL A 61 -1.69 -5.82 20.07
N ASN A 62 -0.81 -5.80 21.08
CA ASN A 62 -1.04 -5.03 22.30
C ASN A 62 -1.02 -3.52 22.04
N ALA A 63 -1.64 -2.75 22.94
CA ALA A 63 -1.58 -1.29 22.87
C ALA A 63 -0.13 -0.79 23.02
N GLY A 64 0.21 0.32 22.36
CA GLY A 64 1.52 0.97 22.49
C GLY A 64 2.67 0.30 21.72
N VAL A 65 2.42 -0.76 20.94
CA VAL A 65 3.46 -1.42 20.13
C VAL A 65 3.16 -1.33 18.63
N THR A 66 4.22 -1.41 17.83
CA THR A 66 4.15 -1.47 16.37
C THR A 66 4.53 -2.84 15.85
N PHE A 67 3.66 -3.41 15.04
CA PHE A 67 3.87 -4.64 14.31
C PHE A 67 4.04 -4.33 12.81
N THR A 68 5.26 -4.46 12.30
CA THR A 68 5.55 -4.24 10.88
C THR A 68 5.53 -5.56 10.12
N VAL A 69 4.79 -5.62 9.02
CA VAL A 69 4.65 -6.82 8.16
C VAL A 69 5.00 -6.51 6.71
N PRO A 70 5.55 -7.46 5.95
CA PRO A 70 5.78 -7.28 4.52
C PRO A 70 4.45 -7.20 3.76
N THR A 71 4.48 -6.56 2.58
CA THR A 71 3.33 -6.58 1.65
C THR A 71 2.94 -8.01 1.27
N GLY A 72 1.65 -8.25 1.06
CA GLY A 72 1.11 -9.58 0.78
C GLY A 72 0.91 -10.45 2.01
N THR A 73 1.17 -9.94 3.22
CA THR A 73 0.97 -10.71 4.45
C THR A 73 -0.51 -11.02 4.67
N LYS A 74 -0.80 -12.30 4.85
CA LYS A 74 -2.12 -12.85 5.16
C LYS A 74 -2.05 -13.56 6.50
N LEU A 75 -2.72 -13.00 7.51
CA LEU A 75 -2.87 -13.63 8.81
C LEU A 75 -4.19 -14.37 8.87
N ARG A 76 -4.14 -15.60 9.35
CA ARG A 76 -5.33 -16.44 9.53
C ARG A 76 -5.46 -16.81 11.00
N SER A 77 -6.67 -16.72 11.54
CA SER A 77 -6.99 -17.12 12.90
C SER A 77 -8.20 -18.05 13.00
N SER A 78 -8.00 -19.23 13.61
CA SER A 78 -9.10 -20.15 13.95
C SER A 78 -9.97 -19.64 15.10
N GLY A 79 -9.54 -18.57 15.78
CA GLY A 79 -10.27 -17.84 16.82
C GLY A 79 -10.42 -16.36 16.49
N SER A 80 -10.45 -15.52 17.53
CA SER A 80 -10.63 -14.07 17.41
C SER A 80 -9.32 -13.31 17.20
N VAL A 81 -9.43 -12.12 16.63
CA VAL A 81 -8.31 -11.20 16.38
C VAL A 81 -8.57 -9.85 17.04
N THR A 82 -7.60 -9.36 17.81
CA THR A 82 -7.66 -8.07 18.50
C THR A 82 -6.44 -7.22 18.18
N ILE A 83 -6.65 -6.05 17.56
CA ILE A 83 -5.58 -5.10 17.22
C ILE A 83 -5.76 -3.83 18.06
N ASN A 84 -4.98 -3.70 19.13
CA ASN A 84 -4.96 -2.52 20.00
C ASN A 84 -3.77 -1.59 19.70
N GLY A 85 -2.69 -2.13 19.11
CA GLY A 85 -1.51 -1.38 18.70
C GLY A 85 -1.55 -0.92 17.24
N THR A 86 -0.38 -0.69 16.67
CA THR A 86 -0.24 -0.28 15.26
C THR A 86 0.25 -1.46 14.41
N ILE A 87 -0.40 -1.71 13.28
CA ILE A 87 0.15 -2.56 12.20
C ILE A 87 0.62 -1.64 11.09
N ASN A 88 1.90 -1.75 10.72
CA ASN A 88 2.46 -1.09 9.55
C ASN A 88 2.72 -2.13 8.46
N VAL A 89 2.06 -1.96 7.31
CA VAL A 89 2.24 -2.81 6.14
C VAL A 89 3.28 -2.15 5.25
N ALA A 90 4.42 -2.80 5.07
CA ALA A 90 5.44 -2.31 4.16
C ALA A 90 4.89 -2.27 2.73
N GLY A 91 5.24 -1.21 2.00
CA GLY A 91 4.88 -1.04 0.59
C GLY A 91 5.76 -1.84 -0.36
N ALA A 92 5.62 -1.56 -1.65
CA ALA A 92 6.65 -1.89 -2.63
C ALA A 92 7.93 -1.07 -2.38
N GLU A 93 9.06 -1.48 -2.94
CA GLU A 93 10.25 -0.63 -2.94
C GLU A 93 9.99 0.63 -3.80
N PRO A 94 10.55 1.79 -3.46
CA PRO A 94 10.42 2.99 -4.29
C PRO A 94 11.06 2.77 -5.67
N SER A 95 10.48 3.39 -6.70
CA SER A 95 10.99 3.25 -8.06
C SER A 95 12.29 4.05 -8.20
N THR A 96 13.40 3.37 -8.51
CA THR A 96 14.72 4.01 -8.66
C THR A 96 15.14 4.17 -10.12
N PHE A 97 14.90 3.18 -11.00
CA PHE A 97 15.36 3.24 -12.41
C PHE A 97 14.56 2.38 -13.42
N ALA A 98 13.39 1.86 -13.07
CA ALA A 98 12.55 0.99 -13.92
C ALA A 98 11.07 1.44 -13.82
N PRO A 99 10.17 1.05 -14.76
CA PRO A 99 8.75 1.30 -14.56
C PRO A 99 8.34 0.71 -13.21
N GLY A 100 7.88 1.58 -12.30
CA GLY A 100 7.53 1.17 -10.95
C GLY A 100 6.44 0.10 -10.95
N GLU A 101 6.37 -0.69 -9.88
CA GLU A 101 5.35 -1.70 -9.69
C GLU A 101 3.97 -1.07 -9.86
N LYS A 102 3.09 -1.70 -10.67
CA LYS A 102 1.73 -1.19 -10.87
C LYS A 102 0.74 -1.61 -9.77
N GLY A 103 1.14 -2.52 -8.88
CA GLY A 103 0.23 -3.13 -7.92
C GLY A 103 -1.03 -3.70 -8.60
N VAL A 104 -2.20 -3.36 -8.05
CA VAL A 104 -3.50 -3.71 -8.67
C VAL A 104 -3.99 -2.72 -9.71
N ALA A 105 -3.30 -1.59 -9.88
CA ALA A 105 -3.69 -0.59 -10.86
C ALA A 105 -3.66 -1.16 -12.30
N ARG A 106 -4.43 -0.53 -13.18
CA ARG A 106 -4.53 -0.95 -14.60
C ARG A 106 -3.24 -0.74 -15.36
N ASN A 107 -2.46 0.27 -14.96
CA ASN A 107 -1.16 0.60 -15.53
C ASN A 107 -0.24 1.17 -14.44
N ALA A 108 1.07 1.05 -14.64
CA ALA A 108 2.05 1.78 -13.84
C ALA A 108 1.97 3.28 -14.17
N SER A 109 2.40 4.12 -13.23
CA SER A 109 2.61 5.55 -13.51
C SER A 109 3.86 5.74 -14.38
N GLY A 110 3.85 6.74 -15.24
CA GLY A 110 4.98 7.23 -16.00
C GLY A 110 5.19 8.73 -15.83
N THR A 111 6.07 9.28 -16.66
CA THR A 111 6.19 10.73 -16.87
C THR A 111 5.16 11.17 -17.91
N ILE A 112 4.78 12.46 -17.91
CA ILE A 112 3.91 13.09 -18.93
C ILE A 112 2.51 12.44 -19.04
N ASP A 113 1.49 12.93 -18.32
CA ASP A 113 0.07 12.48 -18.37
C ASP A 113 -0.23 10.96 -18.27
N VAL A 114 0.77 10.11 -18.16
CA VAL A 114 0.63 8.68 -17.90
C VAL A 114 0.52 8.46 -16.39
N TYR A 115 -0.56 8.94 -15.76
CA TYR A 115 -0.86 8.59 -14.38
C TYR A 115 -1.41 7.17 -14.28
N SER A 116 -1.23 6.55 -13.12
CA SER A 116 -1.70 5.19 -12.87
C SER A 116 -3.21 5.16 -12.61
N ARG A 117 -3.97 4.39 -13.39
CA ARG A 117 -5.42 4.30 -13.27
C ARG A 117 -5.84 3.21 -12.29
N ALA A 118 -6.83 3.52 -11.46
CA ALA A 118 -7.41 2.61 -10.49
C ALA A 118 -7.86 1.29 -11.13
N ILE A 119 -7.83 0.22 -10.34
CA ILE A 119 -8.48 -1.04 -10.71
C ILE A 119 -9.97 -0.81 -10.99
N ALA A 120 -10.54 -1.62 -11.89
CA ALA A 120 -11.98 -1.61 -12.11
C ALA A 120 -12.71 -2.03 -10.83
N GLU A 121 -13.73 -1.27 -10.43
CA GLU A 121 -14.45 -1.50 -9.17
C GLU A 121 -15.10 -2.89 -9.10
N ALA A 122 -15.55 -3.41 -10.25
CA ALA A 122 -16.09 -4.77 -10.37
C ALA A 122 -15.08 -5.88 -10.04
N SER A 123 -13.78 -5.59 -10.10
CA SER A 123 -12.71 -6.53 -9.75
C SER A 123 -12.33 -6.47 -8.26
N ILE A 124 -12.83 -5.52 -7.48
CA ILE A 124 -12.46 -5.40 -6.05
C ILE A 124 -12.83 -6.65 -5.23
N PRO A 125 -13.99 -7.30 -5.42
CA PRO A 125 -14.30 -8.53 -4.67
C PRO A 125 -13.29 -9.66 -4.85
N SER A 126 -12.61 -9.77 -6.00
CA SER A 126 -11.58 -10.81 -6.18
C SER A 126 -10.33 -10.57 -5.34
N LEU A 127 -10.15 -9.36 -4.79
CA LEU A 127 -9.06 -9.01 -3.88
C LEU A 127 -9.28 -9.54 -2.46
N ILE A 128 -10.39 -10.26 -2.19
CA ILE A 128 -10.51 -11.08 -0.98
C ILE A 128 -9.29 -11.99 -0.89
N ASN A 129 -8.86 -12.62 -1.99
CA ASN A 129 -7.53 -13.21 -2.08
C ASN A 129 -6.53 -12.13 -2.49
N ILE A 130 -5.79 -11.64 -1.50
CA ILE A 130 -4.92 -10.49 -1.70
C ILE A 130 -3.75 -10.75 -2.67
N PRO A 131 -3.39 -9.78 -3.54
CA PRO A 131 -2.17 -9.82 -4.33
C PRO A 131 -0.94 -9.46 -3.49
N LEU A 132 0.26 -9.70 -4.05
CA LEU A 132 1.52 -9.35 -3.40
C LEU A 132 1.65 -7.84 -3.14
N TYR A 133 1.29 -7.00 -4.11
CA TYR A 133 1.40 -5.53 -4.02
C TYR A 133 0.03 -4.87 -4.14
N GLY A 134 -0.17 -3.80 -3.37
CA GLY A 134 -1.42 -3.05 -3.35
C GLY A 134 -1.38 -1.91 -4.35
N GLY A 135 -0.78 -0.79 -3.93
CA GLY A 135 -0.65 0.41 -4.75
C GLY A 135 0.43 0.32 -5.81
N SER A 136 0.26 1.09 -6.88
CA SER A 136 1.32 1.40 -7.83
C SER A 136 2.32 2.37 -7.21
N ASN A 137 3.58 2.26 -7.59
CA ASN A 137 4.58 3.29 -7.35
C ASN A 137 4.20 4.58 -8.08
N GLY A 138 4.68 5.72 -7.59
CA GLY A 138 4.73 6.97 -8.32
C GLY A 138 5.89 6.98 -9.31
N ALA A 139 5.81 7.84 -10.32
CA ALA A 139 6.85 7.93 -11.33
C ALA A 139 8.04 8.75 -10.82
N TYR A 140 9.23 8.23 -11.08
CA TYR A 140 10.49 8.92 -10.90
C TYR A 140 10.77 9.86 -12.08
N VAL A 141 11.71 10.81 -11.91
CA VAL A 141 12.17 11.69 -12.99
C VAL A 141 13.71 11.71 -13.02
N ILE A 142 14.30 11.42 -14.19
CA ILE A 142 15.74 11.53 -14.40
C ILE A 142 16.09 13.00 -14.64
N THR A 143 16.40 13.73 -13.57
CA THR A 143 16.94 15.10 -13.69
C THR A 143 18.00 15.33 -12.62
N GLY A 144 19.10 14.57 -12.70
CA GLY A 144 20.24 14.64 -11.78
C GLY A 144 19.89 14.21 -10.34
N GLY A 145 20.68 13.29 -9.76
CA GLY A 145 20.57 12.90 -8.35
C GLY A 145 19.51 11.85 -8.00
N ASP A 146 19.37 11.59 -6.69
CA ASP A 146 18.56 10.55 -6.05
C ASP A 146 17.06 10.92 -5.96
N ASN A 147 16.42 11.11 -7.11
CA ASN A 147 14.98 11.37 -7.20
C ASN A 147 14.21 10.05 -7.28
N TYR A 148 13.22 9.87 -6.39
CA TYR A 148 12.48 8.62 -6.28
C TYR A 148 10.97 8.84 -6.34
N GLY A 149 10.30 8.04 -7.16
CA GLY A 149 8.86 7.91 -7.08
C GLY A 149 8.46 7.30 -5.74
N GLY A 150 7.36 7.77 -5.15
CA GLY A 150 6.85 7.23 -3.90
C GLY A 150 6.47 5.76 -4.05
N SER A 151 6.79 4.94 -3.05
CA SER A 151 6.43 3.52 -3.04
C SER A 151 4.91 3.30 -3.01
N GLY A 152 4.42 2.31 -3.73
CA GLY A 152 3.04 1.85 -3.61
C GLY A 152 2.77 1.24 -2.23
N GLY A 153 1.62 1.53 -1.64
CA GLY A 153 1.20 0.97 -0.36
C GLY A 153 1.02 -0.54 -0.42
N GLY A 154 1.32 -1.22 0.69
CA GLY A 154 1.32 -2.68 0.76
C GLY A 154 -0.08 -3.29 0.79
N THR A 155 -0.15 -4.60 0.62
CA THR A 155 -1.38 -5.37 0.83
C THR A 155 -1.32 -6.17 2.12
N PHE A 156 -2.42 -6.20 2.88
CA PHE A 156 -2.54 -6.95 4.12
C PHE A 156 -3.94 -7.52 4.30
N ALA A 157 -4.01 -8.73 4.85
CA ALA A 157 -5.27 -9.40 5.15
C ALA A 157 -5.28 -10.05 6.53
N ILE A 158 -6.43 -9.97 7.20
CA ILE A 158 -6.77 -10.75 8.39
C ILE A 158 -8.03 -11.56 8.09
N TYR A 159 -7.92 -12.89 8.19
CA TYR A 159 -9.06 -13.80 8.10
C TYR A 159 -9.27 -14.49 9.44
N ALA A 160 -10.45 -14.34 10.04
CA ALA A 160 -10.73 -14.89 11.37
C ALA A 160 -12.03 -15.69 11.41
N LYS A 161 -12.00 -16.86 12.05
CA LYS A 161 -13.22 -17.62 12.34
C LYS A 161 -14.01 -16.96 13.47
N GLY A 162 -13.32 -16.32 14.41
CA GLY A 162 -13.91 -15.48 15.45
C GLY A 162 -14.09 -14.03 15.01
N ALA A 163 -14.32 -13.14 15.96
CA ALA A 163 -14.50 -11.71 15.71
C ALA A 163 -13.16 -11.02 15.42
N ILE A 164 -13.18 -10.00 14.56
CA ILE A 164 -12.05 -9.08 14.36
C ILE A 164 -12.39 -7.76 15.06
N THR A 165 -11.58 -7.35 16.03
CA THR A 165 -11.71 -6.07 16.73
C THR A 165 -10.47 -5.23 16.49
N ILE A 166 -10.65 -4.03 15.93
CA ILE A 166 -9.58 -3.05 15.69
C ILE A 166 -9.85 -1.82 16.55
N ALA A 167 -9.09 -1.66 17.63
CA ALA A 167 -9.08 -0.44 18.44
C ALA A 167 -7.84 0.44 18.17
N GLY A 168 -6.79 -0.15 17.58
CA GLY A 168 -5.56 0.51 17.19
C GLY A 168 -5.57 1.02 15.74
N THR A 169 -4.42 0.95 15.07
CA THR A 169 -4.26 1.45 13.69
C THR A 169 -3.71 0.39 12.75
N ILE A 170 -4.20 0.36 11.50
CA ILE A 170 -3.57 -0.39 10.41
C ILE A 170 -3.19 0.60 9.30
N ASN A 171 -1.92 0.65 8.93
CA ASN A 171 -1.38 1.54 7.90
C ASN A 171 -0.88 0.73 6.69
N ALA A 172 -1.46 0.99 5.53
CA ALA A 172 -1.06 0.51 4.22
C ALA A 172 -0.96 1.71 3.26
N ASN A 173 -0.35 2.81 3.71
CA ASN A 173 -0.26 4.04 2.92
C ASN A 173 0.81 3.93 1.83
N GLY A 174 0.63 4.65 0.72
CA GLY A 174 1.68 4.89 -0.26
C GLY A 174 2.71 5.89 0.27
N GLY A 175 3.95 5.76 -0.19
CA GLY A 175 5.05 6.67 0.09
C GLY A 175 4.95 7.97 -0.70
N ASN A 176 5.51 9.05 -0.16
CA ASN A 176 5.62 10.32 -0.87
C ASN A 176 6.71 10.24 -1.95
N GLY A 177 6.54 10.99 -3.04
CA GLY A 177 7.62 11.26 -3.97
C GLY A 177 8.74 12.03 -3.27
N ILE A 178 9.97 11.80 -3.71
CA ILE A 178 11.17 12.42 -3.13
C ILE A 178 11.99 13.07 -4.23
N THR A 179 12.32 14.34 -4.03
CA THR A 179 13.27 15.11 -4.84
C THR A 179 14.43 15.53 -3.94
N ASN A 180 15.54 14.78 -3.96
CA ASN A 180 16.68 14.98 -3.04
C ASN A 180 17.79 15.88 -3.60
N ASN A 181 17.61 16.46 -4.78
CA ASN A 181 18.67 17.23 -5.42
C ASN A 181 18.71 18.68 -4.89
N THR A 182 19.41 18.90 -3.77
CA THR A 182 19.57 20.23 -3.17
C THR A 182 20.60 21.10 -3.89
N GLY A 183 21.35 20.56 -4.86
CA GLY A 183 22.45 21.25 -5.55
C GLY A 183 22.23 21.47 -7.04
N SER A 184 21.08 21.06 -7.59
CA SER A 184 20.75 21.25 -9.00
C SER A 184 19.24 21.29 -9.20
N ASN A 185 18.82 21.87 -10.32
CA ASN A 185 17.42 21.96 -10.67
C ASN A 185 16.82 20.56 -10.89
N ALA A 186 15.66 20.29 -10.29
CA ALA A 186 15.00 19.00 -10.38
C ALA A 186 13.48 19.14 -10.53
N ASN A 187 12.91 18.21 -11.28
CA ASN A 187 11.47 18.08 -11.39
C ASN A 187 10.95 17.23 -10.22
N GLY A 188 9.70 17.45 -9.82
CA GLY A 188 9.03 16.65 -8.80
C GLY A 188 8.77 15.21 -9.25
N CYS A 189 8.94 14.26 -8.34
CA CYS A 189 8.51 12.87 -8.46
C CYS A 189 7.07 12.68 -7.98
N GLY A 190 6.38 11.69 -8.54
CA GLY A 190 5.00 11.34 -8.16
C GLY A 190 4.92 10.57 -6.84
N GLY A 191 3.80 10.73 -6.13
CA GLY A 191 3.48 9.95 -4.93
C GLY A 191 2.97 8.55 -5.25
N GLY A 192 3.21 7.58 -4.37
CA GLY A 192 2.74 6.21 -4.53
C GLY A 192 1.27 6.02 -4.18
N GLY A 193 0.59 5.10 -4.84
CA GLY A 193 -0.80 4.76 -4.55
C GLY A 193 -0.97 4.10 -3.18
N GLY A 194 -2.14 4.25 -2.55
CA GLY A 194 -2.46 3.56 -1.30
C GLY A 194 -2.54 2.04 -1.47
N GLY A 195 -2.46 1.32 -0.36
CA GLY A 195 -2.44 -0.13 -0.31
C GLY A 195 -3.81 -0.78 -0.22
N ILE A 196 -3.84 -2.05 0.18
CA ILE A 196 -5.06 -2.85 0.31
C ILE A 196 -5.13 -3.43 1.73
N ILE A 197 -6.27 -3.28 2.38
CA ILE A 197 -6.57 -3.91 3.68
C ILE A 197 -7.82 -4.77 3.53
N VAL A 198 -7.74 -6.06 3.88
CA VAL A 198 -8.87 -6.99 3.85
C VAL A 198 -9.13 -7.57 5.23
N LEU A 199 -10.36 -7.39 5.73
CA LEU A 199 -10.84 -7.96 6.98
C LEU A 199 -11.99 -8.93 6.67
N LEU A 200 -11.72 -10.23 6.80
CA LEU A 200 -12.70 -11.30 6.57
C LEU A 200 -12.97 -12.00 7.91
N SER A 201 -14.20 -11.95 8.41
CA SER A 201 -14.57 -12.65 9.65
C SER A 201 -15.83 -13.48 9.46
N LYS A 202 -15.82 -14.72 9.95
CA LYS A 202 -17.03 -15.57 9.97
C LYS A 202 -18.11 -15.05 10.91
N THR A 203 -17.81 -14.11 11.81
CA THR A 203 -18.77 -13.63 12.81
C THR A 203 -19.00 -12.12 12.72
N SER A 204 -17.96 -11.31 12.94
CA SER A 204 -18.08 -9.86 12.94
C SER A 204 -16.74 -9.15 12.74
N VAL A 205 -16.80 -7.96 12.17
CA VAL A 205 -15.70 -7.00 12.17
C VAL A 205 -16.16 -5.73 12.89
N THR A 206 -15.42 -5.33 13.93
CA THR A 206 -15.62 -4.06 14.63
C THR A 206 -14.34 -3.24 14.53
N ASN A 207 -14.40 -2.11 13.84
CA ASN A 207 -13.33 -1.12 13.82
C ASN A 207 -13.75 0.09 14.66
N SER A 208 -13.13 0.29 15.83
CA SER A 208 -13.22 1.52 16.62
C SER A 208 -11.96 2.40 16.51
N GLY A 209 -10.90 1.87 15.90
CA GLY A 209 -9.65 2.57 15.61
C GLY A 209 -9.60 3.18 14.20
N ALA A 210 -8.42 3.13 13.58
CA ALA A 210 -8.15 3.74 12.27
C ALA A 210 -7.58 2.74 11.25
N LEU A 211 -8.16 2.70 10.05
CA LEU A 211 -7.60 2.00 8.90
C LEU A 211 -7.16 3.03 7.85
N ASN A 212 -5.88 3.04 7.50
CA ASN A 212 -5.30 4.00 6.56
C ASN A 212 -4.73 3.26 5.35
N ALA A 213 -5.28 3.56 4.18
CA ALA A 213 -4.73 3.15 2.88
C ALA A 213 -4.71 4.38 1.97
N LYS A 214 -4.00 5.43 2.39
CA LYS A 214 -3.91 6.71 1.70
C LYS A 214 -2.86 6.68 0.59
N GLY A 215 -3.05 7.45 -0.47
CA GLY A 215 -1.98 7.74 -1.42
C GLY A 215 -0.94 8.70 -0.82
N GLY A 216 0.29 8.62 -1.29
CA GLY A 216 1.38 9.53 -0.93
C GLY A 216 1.36 10.81 -1.76
N ASN A 217 1.97 11.87 -1.25
CA ASN A 217 2.06 13.16 -1.93
C ASN A 217 3.10 13.14 -3.05
N GLY A 218 2.87 13.90 -4.11
CA GLY A 218 3.92 14.26 -5.05
C GLY A 218 4.94 15.20 -4.40
N SER A 219 6.17 15.20 -4.91
CA SER A 219 7.22 16.13 -4.48
C SER A 219 7.20 17.41 -5.31
N ASN A 220 7.74 18.48 -4.75
CA ASN A 220 7.81 19.77 -5.42
C ASN A 220 8.90 19.77 -6.51
N GLY A 221 8.74 20.62 -7.52
CA GLY A 221 9.87 21.04 -8.35
C GLY A 221 10.84 21.88 -7.53
N ILE A 222 12.12 21.89 -7.91
CA ILE A 222 13.18 22.65 -7.23
C ILE A 222 14.02 23.38 -8.28
N VAL A 223 14.08 24.71 -8.18
CA VAL A 223 15.04 25.57 -8.90
C VAL A 223 16.14 26.01 -7.93
N THR A 224 17.39 25.70 -8.26
CA THR A 224 18.59 26.11 -7.50
C THR A 224 19.44 27.13 -8.25
N SER A 225 19.39 27.15 -9.59
CA SER A 225 20.11 28.12 -10.42
C SER A 225 19.56 28.19 -11.84
N GLY A 226 19.83 29.28 -12.57
CA GLY A 226 19.41 29.44 -13.96
C GLY A 226 17.94 29.83 -14.13
N VAL A 227 17.43 29.68 -15.36
CA VAL A 227 16.15 30.28 -15.78
C VAL A 227 15.00 29.30 -15.99
N ASN A 228 15.16 28.02 -15.63
CA ASN A 228 14.15 27.01 -15.96
C ASN A 228 13.22 26.75 -14.79
N ASP A 229 11.94 27.09 -14.95
CA ASP A 229 10.89 26.69 -14.02
C ASP A 229 10.81 25.16 -13.90
N ARG A 230 10.30 24.64 -12.78
CA ARG A 230 10.29 23.21 -12.47
C ARG A 230 8.92 22.70 -12.03
N PRO A 231 8.34 21.71 -12.74
CA PRO A 231 7.05 21.15 -12.36
C PRO A 231 7.13 20.28 -11.11
N GLY A 232 6.07 20.29 -10.30
CA GLY A 232 5.84 19.36 -9.21
C GLY A 232 5.23 18.03 -9.69
N GLY A 233 5.40 16.97 -8.90
CA GLY A 233 4.87 15.63 -9.19
C GLY A 233 3.41 15.45 -8.82
N GLY A 234 2.73 14.50 -9.46
CA GLY A 234 1.33 14.16 -9.16
C GLY A 234 1.16 13.40 -7.85
N GLY A 235 0.02 13.56 -7.18
CA GLY A 235 -0.30 12.82 -5.95
C GLY A 235 -0.74 11.38 -6.21
N GLY A 236 -0.44 10.45 -5.31
CA GLY A 236 -0.86 9.05 -5.40
C GLY A 236 -2.36 8.86 -5.13
N GLY A 237 -3.02 7.94 -5.83
CA GLY A 237 -4.41 7.58 -5.62
C GLY A 237 -4.63 6.81 -4.32
N GLY A 238 -5.80 6.94 -3.71
CA GLY A 238 -6.17 6.21 -2.51
C GLY A 238 -6.25 4.69 -2.72
N GLY A 239 -6.12 3.94 -1.63
CA GLY A 239 -6.12 2.48 -1.57
C GLY A 239 -7.51 1.85 -1.50
N ILE A 240 -7.56 0.58 -1.09
CA ILE A 240 -8.80 -0.19 -0.96
C ILE A 240 -8.90 -0.79 0.43
N VAL A 241 -10.07 -0.68 1.06
CA VAL A 241 -10.38 -1.39 2.31
C VAL A 241 -11.62 -2.24 2.11
N ILE A 242 -11.50 -3.55 2.36
CA ILE A 242 -12.58 -4.53 2.21
C ILE A 242 -12.93 -5.11 3.59
N PHE A 243 -14.21 -5.05 3.93
CA PHE A 243 -14.79 -5.73 5.07
C PHE A 243 -15.74 -6.82 4.56
N ALA A 244 -15.62 -8.02 5.09
CA ALA A 244 -16.52 -9.13 4.77
C ALA A 244 -16.85 -9.92 6.05
N ALA A 245 -18.09 -9.80 6.52
CA ALA A 245 -18.58 -10.48 7.73
C ALA A 245 -20.12 -10.43 7.83
N PRO A 246 -20.75 -11.29 8.65
CA PRO A 246 -22.19 -11.18 8.95
C PRO A 246 -22.59 -9.86 9.60
N THR A 247 -21.71 -9.29 10.44
CA THR A 247 -21.93 -7.99 11.10
C THR A 247 -20.66 -7.13 10.95
N ILE A 248 -20.82 -5.89 10.50
CA ILE A 248 -19.71 -4.95 10.32
C ILE A 248 -20.04 -3.63 11.02
N THR A 249 -19.18 -3.23 11.95
CA THR A 249 -19.16 -1.87 12.52
C THR A 249 -17.95 -1.14 11.97
N GLN A 250 -18.18 -0.20 11.07
CA GLN A 250 -17.13 0.61 10.45
C GLN A 250 -16.83 1.86 11.29
N GLY A 251 -15.62 1.96 11.80
CA GLY A 251 -15.06 3.18 12.39
C GLY A 251 -14.31 4.03 11.36
N THR A 252 -13.21 4.64 11.78
CA THR A 252 -12.44 5.54 10.89
C THR A 252 -11.72 4.74 9.81
N VAL A 253 -12.01 5.05 8.55
CA VAL A 253 -11.34 4.49 7.38
C VAL A 253 -10.94 5.63 6.46
N SER A 254 -9.64 5.72 6.14
CA SER A 254 -9.11 6.76 5.28
C SER A 254 -8.43 6.18 4.05
N VAL A 255 -9.05 6.43 2.90
CA VAL A 255 -8.58 6.05 1.57
C VAL A 255 -8.38 7.29 0.70
N SER A 256 -7.98 8.43 1.27
CA SER A 256 -7.75 9.66 0.49
C SER A 256 -6.60 9.47 -0.51
N GLY A 257 -6.64 10.18 -1.63
CA GLY A 257 -5.45 10.38 -2.44
C GLY A 257 -4.46 11.33 -1.75
N GLY A 258 -3.23 11.37 -2.26
CA GLY A 258 -2.22 12.34 -1.87
C GLY A 258 -2.32 13.64 -2.67
N ALA A 259 -1.76 14.72 -2.13
CA ALA A 259 -1.66 16.00 -2.80
C ALA A 259 -0.65 15.95 -3.96
N GLY A 260 -0.87 16.78 -4.98
CA GLY A 260 0.19 17.10 -5.95
C GLY A 260 1.27 17.97 -5.29
N GLY A 261 2.49 17.90 -5.81
CA GLY A 261 3.57 18.80 -5.41
C GLY A 261 3.35 20.24 -5.90
N ALA A 262 4.16 21.17 -5.45
CA ALA A 262 4.17 22.53 -5.96
C ALA A 262 5.09 22.65 -7.19
N ASN A 263 4.69 23.47 -8.16
CA ASN A 263 5.60 23.98 -9.19
C ASN A 263 6.50 25.05 -8.57
N ASP A 264 7.75 25.10 -9.03
CA ASP A 264 8.68 26.18 -8.73
C ASP A 264 8.86 27.03 -9.99
N ASN A 265 8.30 28.25 -9.97
CA ASN A 265 8.26 29.16 -11.12
C ASN A 265 9.31 30.29 -11.00
N SER A 266 10.40 30.06 -10.27
CA SER A 266 11.43 31.07 -10.02
C SER A 266 12.47 31.20 -11.14
N GLY A 267 12.43 30.34 -12.17
CA GLY A 267 13.37 30.36 -13.28
C GLY A 267 13.04 31.43 -14.33
N GLY A 268 11.77 31.71 -14.60
CA GLY A 268 11.36 32.73 -15.58
C GLY A 268 11.39 32.25 -17.04
N SER A 269 11.55 30.95 -17.30
CA SER A 269 11.38 30.30 -18.61
C SER A 269 10.90 28.86 -18.47
N VAL A 270 9.93 28.46 -19.29
CA VAL A 270 9.40 27.09 -19.38
C VAL A 270 10.22 26.23 -20.35
N ASN A 271 11.35 25.68 -19.88
CA ASN A 271 12.18 24.79 -20.70
C ASN A 271 12.55 23.48 -19.98
N SER A 272 11.68 22.97 -19.11
CA SER A 272 11.87 21.71 -18.39
C SER A 272 11.01 20.59 -18.97
N SER A 273 11.46 19.34 -18.81
CA SER A 273 10.64 18.14 -19.04
C SER A 273 9.48 18.06 -18.03
N ALA A 274 8.49 17.18 -18.26
CA ALA A 274 7.43 16.94 -17.27
C ALA A 274 7.95 16.31 -15.97
N ALA A 275 7.17 16.47 -14.90
CA ALA A 275 7.37 15.80 -13.63
C ALA A 275 6.84 14.34 -13.66
N GLY A 276 6.98 13.64 -12.53
CA GLY A 276 6.46 12.29 -12.33
C GLY A 276 4.99 12.26 -11.94
N ALA A 277 4.18 11.42 -12.58
CA ALA A 277 2.78 11.23 -12.23
C ALA A 277 2.61 10.29 -11.01
N GLY A 278 1.47 10.38 -10.33
CA GLY A 278 1.17 9.55 -9.16
C GLY A 278 0.79 8.10 -9.49
N GLY A 279 1.06 7.21 -8.55
CA GLY A 279 0.63 5.80 -8.55
C GLY A 279 -0.83 5.64 -8.15
N GLY A 280 -1.53 4.63 -8.67
CA GLY A 280 -2.95 4.35 -8.42
C GLY A 280 -3.18 3.05 -7.65
N CYS A 281 -4.40 2.86 -7.17
CA CYS A 281 -4.87 1.62 -6.53
C CYS A 281 -6.40 1.51 -6.65
N GLY A 282 -7.14 1.89 -5.60
CA GLY A 282 -8.59 2.09 -5.65
C GLY A 282 -8.97 3.46 -6.23
N GLY A 283 -8.06 4.43 -6.12
CA GLY A 283 -8.12 5.74 -6.75
C GLY A 283 -7.08 5.86 -7.86
N ASN A 284 -7.33 6.77 -8.80
CA ASN A 284 -6.35 7.13 -9.82
C ASN A 284 -5.23 7.96 -9.19
N GLY A 285 -4.00 7.76 -9.64
CA GLY A 285 -2.95 8.74 -9.41
C GLY A 285 -3.26 10.06 -10.13
N GLY A 286 -2.67 11.14 -9.64
CA GLY A 286 -2.76 12.46 -10.24
C GLY A 286 -1.73 12.66 -11.35
N SER A 287 -2.08 13.47 -12.34
CA SER A 287 -1.15 13.91 -13.39
C SER A 287 -0.01 14.73 -12.81
N ALA A 288 1.15 14.64 -13.45
CA ALA A 288 2.31 15.46 -13.14
C ALA A 288 2.12 16.90 -13.63
N GLY A 289 2.92 17.83 -13.10
CA GLY A 289 3.06 19.15 -13.72
C GLY A 289 3.77 19.03 -15.08
N ILE A 290 3.33 19.83 -16.04
CA ILE A 290 3.87 19.83 -17.40
C ILE A 290 4.36 21.24 -17.73
N ALA A 291 5.62 21.35 -18.12
CA ALA A 291 6.19 22.56 -18.71
C ALA A 291 6.33 22.33 -20.21
N GLU A 292 5.41 22.88 -21.00
CA GLU A 292 5.51 22.83 -22.46
C GLU A 292 6.41 23.98 -22.95
N THR A 293 7.35 23.68 -23.84
CA THR A 293 8.23 24.71 -24.41
C THR A 293 7.40 25.78 -25.11
N GLY A 294 7.51 27.03 -24.64
CA GLY A 294 6.78 28.18 -25.20
C GLY A 294 5.39 28.42 -24.59
N ALA A 295 4.95 27.61 -23.63
CA ALA A 295 3.74 27.90 -22.85
C ALA A 295 3.94 29.10 -21.90
N PRO A 296 2.90 29.86 -21.56
CA PRO A 296 3.03 31.00 -20.65
C PRO A 296 3.26 30.59 -19.18
N SER A 297 3.01 29.34 -18.80
CA SER A 297 3.12 28.84 -17.42
C SER A 297 3.16 27.30 -17.35
N ILE A 298 3.71 26.74 -16.27
CA ILE A 298 3.66 25.30 -16.00
C ILE A 298 2.25 24.89 -15.54
N THR A 299 1.69 23.83 -16.15
CA THR A 299 0.45 23.19 -15.68
C THR A 299 0.65 22.62 -14.28
N ALA A 300 -0.28 22.91 -13.36
CA ALA A 300 -0.19 22.41 -11.99
C ALA A 300 -0.39 20.88 -11.94
N PRO A 301 0.40 20.15 -11.12
CA PRO A 301 0.14 18.75 -10.87
C PRO A 301 -1.19 18.56 -10.14
N VAL A 302 -1.80 17.40 -10.36
CA VAL A 302 -3.13 17.07 -9.84
C VAL A 302 -2.98 16.16 -8.61
N PRO A 303 -3.82 16.32 -7.58
CA PRO A 303 -3.89 15.34 -6.50
C PRO A 303 -4.42 13.98 -6.99
N GLY A 304 -4.06 12.91 -6.29
CA GLY A 304 -4.66 11.60 -6.54
C GLY A 304 -6.12 11.57 -6.11
N SER A 305 -6.94 10.73 -6.76
CA SER A 305 -8.33 10.56 -6.37
C SER A 305 -8.45 9.67 -5.13
N ALA A 306 -9.53 9.83 -4.38
CA ALA A 306 -9.86 8.90 -3.30
C ALA A 306 -10.02 7.45 -3.81
N GLY A 307 -9.72 6.52 -2.92
CA GLY A 307 -9.83 5.09 -3.11
C GLY A 307 -11.21 4.54 -2.79
N LYS A 308 -11.29 3.27 -2.40
CA LYS A 308 -12.55 2.55 -2.27
C LYS A 308 -12.68 1.84 -0.93
N ILE A 309 -13.89 1.86 -0.39
CA ILE A 309 -14.27 1.08 0.79
C ILE A 309 -15.38 0.14 0.35
N LYS A 310 -15.21 -1.17 0.59
CA LYS A 310 -16.21 -2.17 0.26
C LYS A 310 -16.67 -2.89 1.52
N LEU A 311 -17.97 -2.81 1.79
CA LEU A 311 -18.63 -3.55 2.85
C LEU A 311 -19.40 -4.70 2.21
N ILE A 312 -19.05 -5.94 2.55
CA ILE A 312 -19.71 -7.16 2.07
C ILE A 312 -20.34 -7.85 3.29
N GLN A 313 -21.56 -7.44 3.62
CA GLN A 313 -22.28 -8.04 4.73
C GLN A 313 -23.01 -9.30 4.25
N ILE A 314 -22.50 -10.47 4.67
CA ILE A 314 -22.99 -11.78 4.20
C ILE A 314 -22.91 -12.79 5.34
N SER A 315 -23.87 -13.72 5.41
CA SER A 315 -23.93 -14.74 6.45
C SER A 315 -22.77 -15.75 6.39
N ASN A 316 -22.27 -16.04 5.19
CA ASN A 316 -21.20 -17.00 4.94
C ASN A 316 -20.07 -16.34 4.12
N PRO A 317 -19.21 -15.50 4.74
CA PRO A 317 -18.14 -14.78 4.04
C PRO A 317 -17.10 -15.67 3.39
N GLU A 318 -16.96 -16.91 3.87
CA GLU A 318 -16.11 -17.95 3.24
C GLU A 318 -16.47 -18.21 1.77
N ASN A 319 -17.70 -17.94 1.34
CA ASN A 319 -18.13 -18.13 -0.05
C ASN A 319 -17.56 -17.09 -1.03
N LEU A 320 -16.84 -16.08 -0.52
CA LEU A 320 -16.15 -15.08 -1.33
C LEU A 320 -14.73 -15.47 -1.71
N TYR A 321 -14.21 -16.57 -1.15
CA TYR A 321 -12.83 -17.01 -1.30
C TYR A 321 -12.66 -18.00 -2.47
#